data_AF-A0A4P9YXY9-F1
#
_entry.id   AF-A0A4P9YXY9-F1
#
_cell.length_a   1.000
_cell.length_b   1.000
_cell.length_c   1.000
_cell.angle_alpha   90.00
_cell.angle_beta   90.00
_cell.angle_gamma   90.00
#
_symmetry.space_group_name_H-M   'P 1'
#
loop_
_entity.id
_entity.type
_entity.pdbx_description
1 polymer ?
#
loop_
_entity_poly.entity_id
_entity_poly.type
_entity_poly.pdbx_seq_one_letter_code
_entity_poly.pdbx_strand_id
1 'polypeptide(L)'
;MEVLRSSFSDMLPEIEEAIAECEFMALDVEFTGLNPASLATPRDIADTVQERYGKVRHQSLDFILCQFGLCTFRWNEQRREYEAKPFNFYLMPASSGIRGAPDRYFQCQASTIDFLARNGFDFTKWLGYGVHFMNWDEERLFRERRENEIANTLPGMQLDERGLQFEQHARQQIDRWLTTKEPSVSIACSNGYHYRIVYHLIQKSKRNAQKRAKMEADVAQAIGFRRVIDMMAQSRKPIVGHHMIMDLCQVYHHLYKSLPEQVDLFAAGILTLFPILLDTKYICMANPDIEMAEGRSIFRHSSAPTLPSMLERYVNRLYFVKSASMTCYNLMALALELFCRALNL
;
A
#
# COMPACT_ATOMS: atom_id res chain seq x y z
N MET A 1 15.53 3.39 -6.80
CA MET A 1 15.57 4.60 -5.94
C MET A 1 15.08 4.25 -4.56
N GLU A 2 15.72 4.78 -3.51
CA GLU A 2 15.23 4.62 -2.14
C GLU A 2 14.28 5.76 -1.78
N VAL A 3 13.11 5.42 -1.24
CA VAL A 3 12.05 6.36 -0.92
C VAL A 3 11.78 6.31 0.59
N LEU A 4 11.98 7.45 1.23
CA LEU A 4 11.78 7.65 2.67
C LEU A 4 10.67 8.67 2.90
N ARG A 5 10.21 8.80 4.15
CA ARG A 5 9.12 9.71 4.53
C ARG A 5 9.34 11.15 4.08
N SER A 6 10.58 11.65 4.15
CA SER A 6 10.93 13.02 3.76
C SER A 6 10.89 13.24 2.25
N SER A 7 11.33 12.26 1.45
CA SER A 7 11.37 12.38 -0.01
C SER A 7 10.10 11.89 -0.70
N PHE A 8 9.23 11.18 0.02
CA PHE A 8 8.05 10.54 -0.56
C PHE A 8 7.17 11.51 -1.34
N SER A 9 6.82 12.66 -0.76
CA SER A 9 5.93 13.64 -1.41
C SER A 9 6.51 14.20 -2.71
N ASP A 10 7.82 14.44 -2.74
CA ASP A 10 8.51 15.02 -3.90
C ASP A 10 8.67 13.98 -5.03
N MET A 11 8.76 12.70 -4.66
CA MET A 11 8.90 11.59 -5.63
C MET A 11 7.56 11.09 -6.19
N LEU A 12 6.43 11.47 -5.61
CA LEU A 12 5.12 10.98 -6.07
C LEU A 12 4.84 11.25 -7.56
N PRO A 13 5.15 12.43 -8.14
CA PRO A 13 4.95 12.66 -9.56
C PRO A 13 5.75 11.69 -10.45
N GLU A 14 7.01 11.40 -10.08
CA GLU A 14 7.86 10.46 -10.83
C GLU A 14 7.35 9.02 -10.70
N ILE A 15 6.86 8.63 -9.51
CA ILE A 15 6.26 7.30 -9.28
C ILE A 15 4.98 7.15 -10.10
N GLU A 16 4.12 8.18 -10.10
CA GLU A 16 2.87 8.20 -10.85
C GLU A 16 3.12 8.10 -12.36
N GLU A 17 4.06 8.87 -12.89
CA GLU A 17 4.50 8.78 -14.29
C GLU A 17 5.05 7.39 -14.62
N ALA A 18 5.93 6.84 -13.77
CA ALA A 18 6.51 5.51 -13.96
C ALA A 18 5.44 4.39 -13.98
N ILE A 19 4.39 4.51 -13.16
CA ILE A 19 3.24 3.60 -13.16
C ILE A 19 2.34 3.84 -14.38
N ALA A 20 2.16 5.09 -14.81
CA ALA A 20 1.31 5.45 -15.94
C ALA A 20 1.90 4.99 -17.29
N GLU A 21 3.22 4.97 -17.44
CA GLU A 21 3.90 4.65 -18.70
C GLU A 21 4.29 3.18 -18.88
N CYS A 22 4.36 2.37 -17.81
CA CYS A 22 4.83 0.98 -17.91
C CYS A 22 3.85 0.03 -18.63
N GLU A 23 4.28 -1.13 -19.12
CA GLU A 23 3.34 -2.16 -19.57
C GLU A 23 2.91 -3.06 -18.40
N PHE A 24 3.81 -3.29 -17.44
CA PHE A 24 3.54 -4.06 -16.24
C PHE A 24 4.43 -3.62 -15.08
N MET A 25 4.10 -4.11 -13.89
CA MET A 25 4.82 -3.83 -12.66
C MET A 25 5.22 -5.11 -11.95
N ALA A 26 6.25 -4.96 -11.15
CA ALA A 26 6.80 -5.94 -10.25
C ALA A 26 6.60 -5.55 -8.82
N LEU A 27 6.33 -6.52 -7.95
CA LEU A 27 6.47 -6.29 -6.52
C LEU A 27 7.19 -7.42 -5.82
N ASP A 28 7.86 -7.03 -4.74
CA ASP A 28 8.51 -7.89 -3.76
C ASP A 28 8.47 -7.14 -2.42
N VAL A 29 8.23 -7.83 -1.31
CA VAL A 29 8.08 -7.17 -0.01
C VAL A 29 8.91 -7.86 1.06
N GLU A 30 9.43 -7.07 1.98
CA GLU A 30 10.13 -7.57 3.16
C GLU A 30 9.22 -7.39 4.39
N PHE A 31 9.26 -8.37 5.28
CA PHE A 31 8.46 -8.38 6.52
C PHE A 31 9.29 -8.84 7.70
N THR A 32 8.81 -8.54 8.91
CA THR A 32 9.55 -8.76 10.17
C THR A 32 9.63 -10.22 10.64
N GLY A 33 8.98 -11.14 9.95
CA GLY A 33 9.02 -12.55 10.27
C GLY A 33 8.29 -13.44 9.28
N LEU A 34 8.67 -14.71 9.33
CA LEU A 34 8.04 -15.83 8.63
C LEU A 34 7.85 -16.95 9.65
N ASN A 35 6.77 -17.71 9.59
CA ASN A 35 6.68 -18.93 10.38
C ASN A 35 6.88 -20.17 9.50
N PRO A 36 8.14 -20.56 9.21
CA PRO A 36 8.40 -21.74 8.36
C PRO A 36 7.95 -23.04 9.04
N ALA A 37 7.88 -23.08 10.38
CA ALA A 37 7.47 -24.28 11.11
C ALA A 37 6.00 -24.67 10.86
N SER A 38 5.16 -23.74 10.39
CA SER A 38 3.76 -24.03 10.04
C SER A 38 3.54 -24.44 8.58
N LEU A 39 4.57 -24.45 7.73
CA LEU A 39 4.44 -24.66 6.27
C LEU A 39 5.24 -25.86 5.74
N ALA A 40 6.00 -26.56 6.58
CA ALA A 40 6.98 -27.57 6.17
C ALA A 40 6.85 -28.93 6.91
N THR A 41 5.75 -29.16 7.63
CA THR A 41 5.46 -30.46 8.24
C THR A 41 4.76 -31.40 7.25
N PRO A 42 4.86 -32.73 7.40
CA PRO A 42 4.13 -33.68 6.55
C PRO A 42 2.61 -33.48 6.54
N ARG A 43 2.04 -32.86 7.59
CA ARG A 43 0.61 -32.50 7.65
C ARG A 43 0.28 -31.35 6.70
N ASP A 44 1.22 -30.44 6.46
CA ASP A 44 1.02 -29.25 5.63
C ASP A 44 0.98 -29.59 4.13
N ILE A 45 1.52 -30.74 3.73
CA ILE A 45 1.44 -31.25 2.34
C ILE A 45 -0.01 -31.62 1.98
N ALA A 46 -0.81 -32.03 2.96
CA ALA A 46 -2.20 -32.42 2.78
C ALA A 46 -3.19 -31.26 3.03
N ASP A 47 -2.69 -30.05 3.28
CA ASP A 47 -3.54 -28.87 3.50
C ASP A 47 -4.46 -28.63 2.29
N THR A 48 -5.73 -28.40 2.57
CA THR A 48 -6.63 -27.71 1.64
C THR A 48 -6.13 -26.30 1.36
N VAL A 49 -6.59 -25.69 0.26
CA VAL A 49 -6.27 -24.29 -0.08
C VAL A 49 -6.64 -23.33 1.06
N GLN A 50 -7.78 -23.57 1.72
CA GLN A 50 -8.25 -22.76 2.84
C GLN A 50 -7.36 -22.91 4.09
N GLU A 51 -6.89 -24.11 4.41
CA GLU A 51 -5.98 -24.32 5.55
C GLU A 51 -4.61 -23.67 5.31
N ARG A 52 -4.09 -23.81 4.08
CA ARG A 52 -2.85 -23.14 3.67
C ARG A 52 -2.98 -21.63 3.73
N TYR A 53 -4.09 -21.08 3.22
CA TYR A 53 -4.41 -19.66 3.35
C TYR A 53 -4.50 -19.24 4.82
N GLY A 54 -5.15 -20.03 5.68
CA GLY A 54 -5.26 -19.74 7.11
C GLY A 54 -3.90 -19.55 7.78
N LYS A 55 -2.91 -20.39 7.43
CA LYS A 55 -1.53 -20.30 7.93
C LYS A 55 -0.82 -19.04 7.45
N VAL A 56 -0.88 -18.75 6.15
CA VAL A 56 -0.31 -17.55 5.52
C VAL A 56 -0.96 -16.28 6.10
N ARG A 57 -2.28 -16.29 6.24
CA ARG A 57 -3.06 -15.20 6.84
C ARG A 57 -2.60 -14.93 8.26
N HIS A 58 -2.48 -15.95 9.11
CA HIS A 58 -2.05 -15.76 10.50
C HIS A 58 -0.69 -15.07 10.58
N GLN A 59 0.27 -15.49 9.74
CA GLN A 59 1.58 -14.84 9.67
C GLN A 59 1.49 -13.37 9.22
N SER A 60 0.60 -13.06 8.28
CA SER A 60 0.36 -11.68 7.82
C SER A 60 -0.26 -10.77 8.86
N LEU A 61 -0.92 -11.34 9.88
CA LEU A 61 -1.52 -10.58 10.97
C LEU A 61 -0.50 -10.25 12.07
N ASP A 62 0.49 -11.13 12.29
CA ASP A 62 1.48 -10.98 13.36
C ASP A 62 2.70 -10.16 12.93
N PHE A 63 3.17 -10.37 11.69
CA PHE A 63 4.37 -9.73 11.16
C PHE A 63 4.03 -8.57 10.25
N ILE A 64 4.88 -7.56 10.23
CA ILE A 64 4.63 -6.33 9.48
C ILE A 64 5.50 -6.21 8.25
N LEU A 65 4.89 -5.73 7.17
CA LEU A 65 5.55 -5.28 5.97
C LEU A 65 6.41 -4.03 6.27
N CYS A 66 7.73 -4.18 6.15
CA CYS A 66 8.72 -3.16 6.53
C CYS A 66 9.42 -2.52 5.32
N GLN A 67 9.44 -3.19 4.17
CA GLN A 67 9.87 -2.61 2.90
C GLN A 67 9.02 -3.13 1.74
N PHE A 68 8.73 -2.25 0.78
CA PHE A 68 8.04 -2.58 -0.46
C PHE A 68 8.96 -2.25 -1.64
N GLY A 69 9.30 -3.25 -2.43
CA GLY A 69 9.95 -3.11 -3.72
C GLY A 69 8.91 -3.00 -4.82
N LEU A 70 8.96 -1.92 -5.60
CA LEU A 70 8.19 -1.74 -6.83
C LEU A 70 9.17 -1.61 -7.98
N CYS A 71 8.97 -2.31 -9.09
CA CYS A 71 9.69 -1.99 -10.32
C CYS A 71 8.71 -1.88 -11.48
N THR A 72 8.76 -0.76 -12.19
CA THR A 72 7.95 -0.59 -13.40
C THR A 72 8.78 -0.91 -14.62
N PHE A 73 8.15 -1.48 -15.65
CA PHE A 73 8.83 -1.89 -16.88
C PHE A 73 8.14 -1.25 -18.08
N ARG A 74 8.89 -0.49 -18.86
CA ARG A 74 8.43 0.22 -20.06
C ARG A 74 9.20 -0.29 -21.28
N TRP A 75 8.52 -0.65 -22.36
CA TRP A 75 9.17 -1.09 -23.59
C TRP A 75 9.75 0.12 -24.33
N ASN A 76 11.05 0.06 -24.64
CA ASN A 76 11.69 1.04 -25.51
C ASN A 76 11.78 0.48 -26.93
N GLU A 77 10.91 0.97 -27.81
CA GLU A 77 10.86 0.55 -29.23
C GLU A 77 12.17 0.78 -30.00
N GLN A 78 12.90 1.85 -29.70
CA GLN A 78 14.14 2.17 -30.41
C GLN A 78 15.28 1.21 -30.03
N ARG A 79 15.35 0.83 -28.76
CA ARG A 79 16.39 -0.05 -28.21
C ARG A 79 15.97 -1.52 -28.22
N ARG A 80 14.68 -1.80 -28.46
CA ARG A 80 14.06 -3.13 -28.39
C ARG A 80 14.35 -3.85 -27.08
N GLU A 81 14.24 -3.11 -25.97
CA GLU A 81 14.46 -3.62 -24.63
C GLU A 81 13.51 -2.98 -23.64
N TYR A 82 13.31 -3.64 -22.49
CA TYR A 82 12.56 -3.06 -21.39
C TYR A 82 13.45 -2.14 -20.54
N GLU A 83 12.96 -0.91 -20.32
CA GLU A 83 13.48 0.03 -19.35
C GLU A 83 12.80 -0.21 -18.01
N ALA A 84 13.59 -0.51 -16.98
CA ALA A 84 13.09 -0.76 -15.65
C ALA A 84 13.34 0.44 -14.72
N LYS A 85 12.33 0.82 -13.93
CA LYS A 85 12.44 1.84 -12.89
C LYS A 85 12.14 1.23 -11.51
N PRO A 86 13.17 0.86 -10.72
CA PRO A 86 12.99 0.29 -9.40
C PRO A 86 12.82 1.37 -8.31
N PHE A 87 11.95 1.11 -7.35
CA PHE A 87 11.67 1.90 -6.16
C PHE A 87 11.69 0.99 -4.92
N ASN A 88 12.40 1.39 -3.87
CA ASN A 88 12.37 0.74 -2.56
C ASN A 88 11.73 1.70 -1.56
N PHE A 89 10.59 1.32 -0.99
CA PHE A 89 9.91 2.09 0.03
C PHE A 89 10.15 1.44 1.38
N TYR A 90 10.74 2.18 2.33
CA TYR A 90 10.74 1.76 3.73
C TYR A 90 9.41 2.15 4.35
N LEU A 91 8.73 1.24 5.04
CA LEU A 91 7.34 1.42 5.44
C LEU A 91 7.16 1.24 6.93
N MET A 92 6.53 2.22 7.57
CA MET A 92 6.23 2.21 8.99
C MET A 92 4.73 2.46 9.17
N PRO A 93 4.02 1.75 10.06
CA PRO A 93 2.66 2.12 10.40
C PRO A 93 2.58 3.59 10.76
N ALA A 94 1.48 4.24 10.38
CA ALA A 94 1.14 5.54 10.93
C ALA A 94 0.95 5.42 12.46
N SER A 95 2.03 5.61 13.22
CA SER A 95 2.05 5.51 14.68
C SER A 95 2.36 6.87 15.31
N SER A 96 2.87 6.86 16.55
CA SER A 96 3.06 8.03 17.43
C SER A 96 3.60 9.26 16.69
N GLY A 97 2.71 10.25 16.51
CA GLY A 97 2.95 11.47 15.73
C GLY A 97 1.69 12.00 15.04
N ILE A 98 0.77 11.11 14.65
CA ILE A 98 -0.54 11.49 14.08
C ILE A 98 -1.63 11.20 15.12
N ARG A 99 -2.25 12.28 15.63
CA ARG A 99 -3.25 12.17 16.71
C ARG A 99 -4.47 11.36 16.27
N GLY A 100 -4.72 10.23 16.92
CA GLY A 100 -5.85 9.35 16.64
C GLY A 100 -5.57 8.24 15.63
N ALA A 101 -4.32 8.13 15.13
CA ALA A 101 -3.91 7.03 14.27
C ALA A 101 -3.94 5.71 15.07
N PRO A 102 -4.30 4.58 14.42
CA PRO A 102 -4.29 3.28 15.08
C PRO A 102 -2.87 2.93 15.52
N ASP A 103 -2.73 2.60 16.80
CA ASP A 103 -1.48 2.11 17.35
C ASP A 103 -1.34 0.62 17.01
N ARG A 104 -0.48 0.30 16.03
CA ARG A 104 -0.28 -1.07 15.56
C ARG A 104 0.78 -1.77 16.41
N TYR A 105 0.40 -2.92 16.93
CA TYR A 105 1.35 -3.91 17.47
C TYR A 105 1.78 -4.85 16.35
N PHE A 106 3.06 -5.17 16.30
CA PHE A 106 3.60 -6.18 15.39
C PHE A 106 4.70 -6.96 16.09
N GLN A 107 4.94 -8.17 15.63
CA GLN A 107 5.99 -9.04 16.11
C GLN A 107 7.21 -8.99 15.19
N CYS A 108 8.36 -9.36 15.73
CA CYS A 108 9.60 -9.57 14.97
C CYS A 108 10.14 -10.96 15.29
N GLN A 109 10.50 -11.70 14.26
CA GLN A 109 11.15 -12.99 14.42
C GLN A 109 12.67 -12.81 14.33
N ALA A 110 13.39 -13.26 15.37
CA ALA A 110 14.84 -13.05 15.48
C ALA A 110 15.62 -13.54 14.24
N SER A 111 15.29 -14.70 13.68
CA SER A 111 15.97 -15.24 12.48
C SER A 111 15.75 -14.38 11.24
N THR A 112 14.55 -13.83 11.06
CA THR A 112 14.23 -12.96 9.92
C THR A 112 14.93 -11.61 10.07
N ILE A 113 14.94 -11.04 11.27
CA ILE A 113 15.69 -9.80 11.55
C ILE A 113 17.20 -10.00 11.32
N ASP A 114 17.78 -11.11 11.78
CA ASP A 114 19.19 -11.45 11.51
C ASP A 114 19.47 -11.64 10.01
N PHE A 115 18.57 -12.31 9.29
CA PHE A 115 18.67 -12.45 7.83
C PHE A 115 18.64 -11.08 7.13
N LEU A 116 17.67 -10.23 7.44
CA LEU A 116 17.56 -8.88 6.88
C LEU A 116 18.82 -8.05 7.18
N ALA A 117 19.33 -8.10 8.42
CA ALA A 117 20.54 -7.40 8.81
C ALA A 117 21.77 -7.86 8.00
N ARG A 118 21.94 -9.18 7.82
CA ARG A 118 23.05 -9.75 7.02
C ARG A 118 22.95 -9.37 5.54
N ASN A 119 21.75 -9.17 5.03
CA ASN A 119 21.50 -8.77 3.66
C ASN A 119 21.50 -7.24 3.46
N GLY A 120 21.83 -6.45 4.50
CA GLY A 120 22.01 -5.01 4.38
C GLY A 120 20.73 -4.19 4.53
N PHE A 121 19.66 -4.77 5.10
CA PHE A 121 18.47 -4.01 5.48
C PHE A 121 18.82 -2.96 6.54
N ASP A 122 18.42 -1.71 6.28
CA ASP A 122 18.67 -0.58 7.17
C ASP A 122 17.47 -0.35 8.11
N PHE A 123 17.59 -0.87 9.33
CA PHE A 123 16.59 -0.71 10.38
C PHE A 123 16.42 0.73 10.86
N THR A 124 17.47 1.57 10.72
CA THR A 124 17.39 2.99 11.05
C THR A 124 16.52 3.74 10.04
N LYS A 125 16.68 3.45 8.74
CA LYS A 125 15.79 3.95 7.69
C LYS A 125 14.35 3.52 7.93
N TRP A 126 14.13 2.24 8.24
CA TRP A 126 12.80 1.73 8.51
C TRP A 126 12.13 2.41 9.71
N LEU A 127 12.71 2.29 10.91
CA LEU A 127 12.09 2.76 12.16
C LEU A 127 12.05 4.29 12.25
N GLY A 128 13.10 4.97 11.81
CA GLY A 128 13.22 6.43 11.92
C GLY A 128 12.51 7.18 10.78
N TYR A 129 12.61 6.66 9.56
CA TYR A 129 12.31 7.41 8.35
C TYR A 129 11.34 6.69 7.39
N GLY A 130 10.77 5.55 7.79
CA GLY A 130 9.79 4.83 6.97
C GLY A 130 8.58 5.69 6.63
N VAL A 131 8.12 5.62 5.38
CA VAL A 131 6.90 6.26 4.91
C VAL A 131 5.73 5.67 5.69
N HIS A 132 4.86 6.53 6.20
CA HIS A 132 3.68 6.07 6.92
C HIS A 132 2.72 5.34 5.99
N PHE A 133 1.98 4.39 6.54
CA PHE A 133 0.84 3.81 5.86
C PHE A 133 -0.30 3.53 6.82
N MET A 134 -1.48 3.43 6.22
CA MET A 134 -2.73 3.04 6.84
C MET A 134 -3.48 2.20 5.78
N ASN A 135 -4.44 1.36 6.17
CA ASN A 135 -5.33 0.69 5.21
C ASN A 135 -6.72 1.38 5.13
N TRP A 136 -7.60 0.93 4.24
CA TRP A 136 -8.92 1.54 4.03
C TRP A 136 -9.85 1.39 5.25
N ASP A 137 -9.79 0.26 5.94
CA ASP A 137 -10.62 0.03 7.14
C ASP A 137 -10.22 0.97 8.28
N GLU A 138 -8.91 1.16 8.47
CA GLU A 138 -8.36 2.08 9.45
C GLU A 138 -8.65 3.54 9.12
N GLU A 139 -8.61 3.93 7.85
CA GLU A 139 -9.03 5.27 7.44
C GLU A 139 -10.49 5.52 7.81
N ARG A 140 -11.38 4.58 7.47
CA ARG A 140 -12.80 4.67 7.81
C ARG A 140 -12.99 4.86 9.33
N LEU A 141 -12.38 3.98 10.13
CA LEU A 141 -12.46 4.04 11.59
C LEU A 141 -11.83 5.32 12.17
N PHE A 142 -10.73 5.81 11.58
CA PHE A 142 -10.11 7.07 11.98
C PHE A 142 -11.07 8.24 11.76
N ARG A 143 -11.67 8.32 10.57
CA ARG A 143 -12.63 9.38 10.19
C ARG A 143 -13.86 9.34 11.09
N GLU A 144 -14.44 8.17 11.30
CA GLU A 144 -15.61 7.98 12.18
C GLU A 144 -15.31 8.42 13.63
N ARG A 145 -14.18 7.99 14.21
CA ARG A 145 -13.80 8.40 15.57
C ARG A 145 -13.62 9.90 15.69
N ARG A 146 -12.91 10.52 14.75
CA ARG A 146 -12.65 11.97 14.77
C ARG A 146 -13.92 12.79 14.52
N GLU A 147 -14.82 12.32 13.67
CA GLU A 147 -16.11 12.98 13.46
C GLU A 147 -16.98 12.91 14.73
N ASN A 148 -16.99 11.76 15.41
CA ASN A 148 -17.65 11.61 16.72
C ASN A 148 -17.04 12.53 17.79
N GLU A 149 -15.71 12.65 17.83
CA GLU A 149 -15.03 13.61 18.73
C GLU A 149 -15.44 15.05 18.43
N ILE A 150 -15.52 15.45 17.15
CA ILE A 150 -15.94 16.79 16.72
C ILE A 150 -17.39 17.06 17.10
N ALA A 151 -18.28 16.07 16.92
CA ALA A 151 -19.67 16.16 17.34
C ALA A 151 -19.80 16.33 18.87
N ASN A 152 -18.98 15.63 19.65
CA ASN A 152 -19.06 15.54 21.10
C ASN A 152 -18.22 16.59 21.86
N THR A 153 -17.48 17.48 21.20
CA THR A 153 -16.46 18.30 21.89
C THR A 153 -17.00 19.38 22.84
N LEU A 154 -18.32 19.60 22.98
CA LEU A 154 -18.88 20.58 23.92
C LEU A 154 -20.33 20.22 24.31
N PRO A 155 -20.72 20.28 25.59
CA PRO A 155 -22.12 20.51 25.93
C PRO A 155 -22.53 21.83 25.28
N GLY A 156 -23.63 21.83 24.52
CA GLY A 156 -24.18 23.06 23.96
C GLY A 156 -24.44 24.08 25.07
N MET A 157 -24.56 25.36 24.69
CA MET A 157 -25.19 26.34 25.58
C MET A 157 -26.51 25.72 26.06
N GLN A 158 -26.76 25.67 27.36
CA GLN A 158 -28.05 25.20 27.84
C GLN A 158 -29.10 26.23 27.40
N LEU A 159 -29.99 25.79 26.50
CA LEU A 159 -31.07 26.60 25.96
C LEU A 159 -32.38 26.15 26.57
N ASP A 160 -33.22 27.13 26.87
CA ASP A 160 -34.64 26.91 27.12
C ASP A 160 -35.38 26.56 25.82
N GLU A 161 -36.65 26.15 25.93
CA GLU A 161 -37.47 25.76 24.77
C GLU A 161 -37.55 26.86 23.69
N ARG A 162 -37.62 28.13 24.12
CA ARG A 162 -37.64 29.29 23.21
C ARG A 162 -36.30 29.49 22.50
N GLY A 163 -35.18 29.32 23.23
CA GLY A 163 -33.84 29.36 22.67
C GLY A 163 -33.62 28.25 21.62
N LEU A 164 -34.12 27.04 21.88
CA LEU A 164 -34.09 25.92 20.93
C LEU A 164 -34.86 26.22 19.64
N GLN A 165 -36.07 26.77 19.75
CA GLN A 165 -36.87 27.17 18.58
C GLN A 165 -36.14 28.24 17.75
N PHE A 166 -35.55 29.24 18.41
CA PHE A 166 -34.77 30.28 17.74
C PHE A 166 -33.49 29.71 17.09
N GLU A 167 -32.77 28.82 17.77
CA GLU A 167 -31.59 28.14 17.23
C GLU A 167 -31.95 27.38 15.94
N GLN A 168 -33.04 26.60 15.96
CA GLN A 168 -33.52 25.86 14.80
C GLN A 168 -33.89 26.79 13.63
N HIS A 169 -34.59 27.88 13.90
CA HIS A 169 -34.94 28.87 12.88
C HIS A 169 -33.69 29.52 12.27
N ALA A 170 -32.73 29.93 13.11
CA ALA A 170 -31.47 30.50 12.66
C ALA A 170 -30.66 29.50 11.81
N ARG A 171 -30.60 28.22 12.21
CA ARG A 171 -29.97 27.15 11.41
C ARG A 171 -30.60 27.00 10.04
N GLN A 172 -31.93 26.95 9.94
CA GLN A 172 -32.62 26.85 8.66
C GLN A 172 -32.32 28.03 7.73
N GLN A 173 -32.25 29.26 8.27
CA GLN A 173 -31.85 30.43 7.47
C GLN A 173 -30.41 30.31 6.95
N ILE A 174 -29.48 29.84 7.80
CA ILE A 174 -28.08 29.62 7.43
C ILE A 174 -27.96 28.52 6.37
N ASP A 175 -28.64 27.38 6.53
CA ASP A 175 -28.60 26.25 5.59
C ASP A 175 -29.18 26.63 4.23
N ARG A 176 -30.27 27.41 4.23
CA ARG A 176 -30.84 27.99 3.01
C ARG A 176 -29.84 28.91 2.31
N TRP A 177 -29.21 29.81 3.06
CA TRP A 177 -28.20 30.73 2.54
C TRP A 177 -26.99 30.00 1.93
N LEU A 178 -26.49 28.95 2.59
CA LEU A 178 -25.39 28.12 2.08
C LEU A 178 -25.77 27.41 0.77
N THR A 179 -27.04 27.08 0.59
CA THR A 179 -27.56 26.47 -0.64
C THR A 179 -27.72 27.49 -1.77
N THR A 180 -28.22 28.70 -1.47
CA THR A 180 -28.46 29.75 -2.47
C THR A 180 -27.19 30.50 -2.89
N LYS A 181 -26.09 30.37 -2.14
CA LYS A 181 -24.79 31.05 -2.39
C LYS A 181 -24.89 32.57 -2.49
N GLU A 182 -25.85 33.19 -1.78
CA GLU A 182 -25.93 34.64 -1.66
C GLU A 182 -24.73 35.21 -0.88
N PRO A 183 -24.35 36.49 -1.06
CA PRO A 183 -23.16 37.06 -0.42
C PRO A 183 -23.26 37.17 1.11
N SER A 184 -24.47 37.29 1.66
CA SER A 184 -24.70 37.45 3.10
C SER A 184 -26.10 37.02 3.52
N VAL A 185 -26.25 36.60 4.78
CA VAL A 185 -27.56 36.34 5.41
C VAL A 185 -27.77 37.29 6.60
N SER A 186 -28.98 37.83 6.72
CA SER A 186 -29.38 38.66 7.86
C SER A 186 -30.31 37.88 8.77
N ILE A 187 -29.86 37.58 10.00
CA ILE A 187 -30.63 36.85 11.00
C ILE A 187 -31.17 37.84 12.04
N ALA A 188 -32.49 38.04 12.06
CA ALA A 188 -33.13 38.95 13.00
C ALA A 188 -33.00 38.45 14.45
N CYS A 189 -32.29 39.20 15.28
CA CYS A 189 -32.14 38.92 16.72
C CYS A 189 -32.96 39.94 17.52
N SER A 190 -34.02 39.49 18.20
CA SER A 190 -34.90 40.38 18.98
C SER A 190 -34.33 40.82 20.33
N ASN A 191 -33.28 40.15 20.82
CA ASN A 191 -32.61 40.48 22.08
C ASN A 191 -31.15 39.97 22.09
N GLY A 192 -30.40 40.34 23.14
CA GLY A 192 -29.02 39.90 23.32
C GLY A 192 -28.85 38.39 23.52
N TYR A 193 -29.88 37.69 24.00
CA TYR A 193 -29.87 36.23 24.14
C TYR A 193 -29.86 35.54 22.77
N HIS A 194 -30.72 35.95 21.85
CA HIS A 194 -30.76 35.49 20.46
C HIS A 194 -29.44 35.78 19.73
N TYR A 195 -28.88 36.98 19.92
CA TYR A 195 -27.56 37.30 19.39
C TYR A 195 -26.49 36.32 19.88
N ARG A 196 -26.49 36.00 21.19
CA ARG A 196 -25.56 35.03 21.79
C ARG A 196 -25.72 33.62 21.21
N ILE A 197 -26.95 33.19 20.95
CA ILE A 197 -27.25 31.89 20.30
C ILE A 197 -26.63 31.84 18.89
N VAL A 198 -26.92 32.85 18.04
CA VAL A 198 -26.37 32.92 16.67
C VAL A 198 -24.85 33.00 16.69
N TYR A 199 -24.28 33.81 17.57
CA TYR A 199 -22.82 33.89 17.74
C TYR A 199 -22.21 32.53 18.11
N HIS A 200 -22.81 31.82 19.07
CA HIS A 200 -22.35 30.49 19.48
C HIS A 200 -22.48 29.46 18.36
N LEU A 201 -23.58 29.48 17.58
CA LEU A 201 -23.76 28.64 16.40
C LEU A 201 -22.63 28.82 15.39
N ILE A 202 -22.34 30.08 15.04
CA ILE A 202 -21.29 30.42 14.07
C ILE A 202 -19.91 30.03 14.61
N GLN A 203 -19.61 30.32 15.87
CA GLN A 203 -18.33 29.95 16.49
C GLN A 203 -18.14 28.44 16.55
N LYS A 204 -19.19 27.68 16.91
CA LYS A 204 -19.18 26.22 16.90
C LYS A 204 -18.93 25.68 15.48
N SER A 205 -19.61 26.23 14.48
CA SER A 205 -19.43 25.86 13.07
C SER A 205 -18.01 26.12 12.59
N LYS A 206 -17.47 27.33 12.82
CA LYS A 206 -16.09 27.69 12.45
C LYS A 206 -15.05 26.76 13.11
N ARG A 207 -15.19 26.52 14.41
CA ARG A 207 -14.30 25.61 15.15
C ARG A 207 -14.38 24.17 14.60
N ASN A 208 -15.58 23.69 14.28
CA ASN A 208 -15.77 22.36 13.71
C ASN A 208 -15.17 22.27 12.30
N ALA A 209 -15.35 23.29 11.46
CA ALA A 209 -14.72 23.35 10.14
C ALA A 209 -13.18 23.31 10.22
N GLN A 210 -12.58 24.08 11.15
CA GLN A 210 -11.13 24.04 11.39
C GLN A 210 -10.65 22.65 11.86
N LYS A 211 -11.39 22.01 12.76
CA LYS A 211 -11.07 20.65 13.22
C LYS A 211 -11.19 19.62 12.09
N ARG A 212 -12.20 19.74 11.22
CA ARG A 212 -12.37 18.88 10.05
C ARG A 212 -11.23 19.10 9.04
N ALA A 213 -10.87 20.34 8.73
CA ALA A 213 -9.72 20.63 7.86
C ALA A 213 -8.41 20.05 8.41
N LYS A 214 -8.17 20.19 9.73
CA LYS A 214 -7.03 19.55 10.39
C LYS A 214 -7.11 18.01 10.33
N MET A 215 -8.29 17.44 10.54
CA MET A 215 -8.52 16.00 10.43
C MET A 215 -8.21 15.49 9.02
N GLU A 216 -8.63 16.19 7.96
CA GLU A 216 -8.30 15.80 6.58
C GLU A 216 -6.79 15.82 6.32
N ALA A 217 -6.07 16.82 6.84
CA ALA A 217 -4.61 16.87 6.76
C ALA A 217 -3.95 15.71 7.52
N ASP A 218 -4.41 15.44 8.75
CA ASP A 218 -3.93 14.32 9.58
C ASP A 218 -4.15 12.98 8.84
N VAL A 219 -5.32 12.78 8.22
CA VAL A 219 -5.65 11.57 7.45
C VAL A 219 -4.74 11.47 6.23
N ALA A 220 -4.64 12.51 5.40
CA ALA A 220 -3.82 12.48 4.19
C ALA A 220 -2.35 12.12 4.49
N GLN A 221 -1.81 12.60 5.61
CA GLN A 221 -0.48 12.24 6.08
C GLN A 221 -0.39 10.76 6.53
N ALA A 222 -1.44 10.23 7.17
CA ALA A 222 -1.50 8.85 7.65
C ALA A 222 -1.66 7.82 6.52
N ILE A 223 -2.41 8.17 5.46
CA ILE A 223 -2.55 7.33 4.26
C ILE A 223 -1.17 6.99 3.68
N GLY A 224 -0.34 8.03 3.51
CA GLY A 224 1.05 7.92 3.07
C GLY A 224 1.25 6.98 1.88
N PHE A 225 1.95 5.87 2.07
CA PHE A 225 2.31 4.92 1.01
C PHE A 225 1.11 4.30 0.30
N ARG A 226 -0.07 4.19 0.94
CA ARG A 226 -1.26 3.65 0.28
C ARG A 226 -1.62 4.40 -1.00
N ARG A 227 -1.23 5.67 -1.15
CA ARG A 227 -1.37 6.44 -2.40
C ARG A 227 -0.73 5.73 -3.60
N VAL A 228 0.43 5.08 -3.42
CA VAL A 228 1.10 4.31 -4.48
C VAL A 228 0.30 3.07 -4.83
N ILE A 229 -0.26 2.38 -3.82
CA ILE A 229 -1.14 1.22 -4.04
C ILE A 229 -2.41 1.62 -4.79
N ASP A 230 -2.99 2.78 -4.45
CA ASP A 230 -4.17 3.31 -5.15
C ASP A 230 -3.83 3.63 -6.62
N MET A 231 -2.64 4.20 -6.91
CA MET A 231 -2.16 4.42 -8.28
C MET A 231 -1.96 3.10 -9.04
N MET A 232 -1.33 2.10 -8.41
CA MET A 232 -1.16 0.77 -9.00
C MET A 232 -2.51 0.13 -9.33
N ALA A 233 -3.47 0.17 -8.41
CA ALA A 233 -4.81 -0.38 -8.61
C ALA A 233 -5.58 0.33 -9.73
N GLN A 234 -5.50 1.67 -9.79
CA GLN A 234 -6.13 2.48 -10.83
C GLN A 234 -5.54 2.22 -12.22
N SER A 235 -4.25 1.90 -12.31
CA SER A 235 -3.59 1.58 -13.59
C SER A 235 -4.14 0.30 -14.24
N ARG A 236 -4.66 -0.64 -13.41
CA ARG A 236 -5.17 -1.96 -13.82
C ARG A 236 -4.16 -2.80 -14.62
N LYS A 237 -2.87 -2.46 -14.55
CA LYS A 237 -1.78 -3.15 -15.26
C LYS A 237 -1.41 -4.46 -14.57
N PRO A 238 -0.79 -5.41 -15.32
CA PRO A 238 -0.30 -6.66 -14.74
C PRO A 238 0.70 -6.43 -13.62
N ILE A 239 0.52 -7.19 -12.53
CA ILE A 239 1.45 -7.27 -11.41
C ILE A 239 2.13 -8.64 -11.46
N VAL A 240 3.45 -8.63 -11.47
CA VAL A 240 4.29 -9.82 -11.49
C VAL A 240 4.99 -9.96 -10.14
N GLY A 241 5.07 -11.19 -9.63
CA GLY A 241 5.81 -11.53 -8.41
C GLY A 241 6.36 -12.95 -8.48
N HIS A 242 7.08 -13.39 -7.45
CA HIS A 242 7.64 -14.74 -7.39
C HIS A 242 7.26 -15.40 -6.08
N HIS A 243 6.44 -16.44 -6.12
CA HIS A 243 5.90 -17.07 -4.92
C HIS A 243 5.12 -16.09 -4.03
N MET A 244 4.29 -15.27 -4.68
CA MET A 244 3.83 -13.97 -4.15
C MET A 244 2.63 -14.04 -3.22
N ILE A 245 2.18 -15.24 -2.81
CA ILE A 245 1.01 -15.37 -1.93
C ILE A 245 1.23 -14.65 -0.59
N MET A 246 2.45 -14.70 -0.07
CA MET A 246 2.79 -14.04 1.18
C MET A 246 2.78 -12.52 1.03
N ASP A 247 3.38 -12.03 -0.05
CA ASP A 247 3.44 -10.62 -0.42
C ASP A 247 2.03 -10.06 -0.59
N LEU A 248 1.16 -10.79 -1.30
CA LEU A 248 -0.22 -10.38 -1.53
C LEU A 248 -1.03 -10.32 -0.23
N CYS A 249 -0.85 -11.28 0.69
CA CYS A 249 -1.52 -11.20 1.98
C CYS A 249 -1.03 -10.01 2.83
N GLN A 250 0.28 -9.74 2.82
CA GLN A 250 0.88 -8.57 3.48
C GLN A 250 0.36 -7.26 2.88
N VAL A 251 0.38 -7.11 1.56
CA VAL A 251 -0.16 -5.94 0.85
C VAL A 251 -1.65 -5.77 1.13
N TYR A 252 -2.42 -6.86 1.07
CA TYR A 252 -3.85 -6.82 1.36
C TYR A 252 -4.09 -6.30 2.77
N HIS A 253 -3.49 -6.92 3.78
CA HIS A 253 -3.72 -6.57 5.19
C HIS A 253 -3.28 -5.15 5.54
N HIS A 254 -2.06 -4.79 5.14
CA HIS A 254 -1.42 -3.57 5.59
C HIS A 254 -1.83 -2.34 4.77
N LEU A 255 -2.14 -2.52 3.49
CA LEU A 255 -2.31 -1.41 2.54
C LEU A 255 -3.68 -1.37 1.87
N TYR A 256 -4.48 -2.44 1.92
CA TYR A 256 -5.83 -2.46 1.37
C TYR A 256 -6.92 -2.59 2.46
N LYS A 257 -7.19 -3.78 2.97
CA LYS A 257 -8.26 -4.08 3.94
C LYS A 257 -7.85 -5.20 4.88
N SER A 258 -8.60 -5.41 5.95
CA SER A 258 -8.38 -6.53 6.85
C SER A 258 -8.51 -7.87 6.11
N LEU A 259 -7.56 -8.80 6.29
CA LEU A 259 -7.59 -10.10 5.61
C LEU A 259 -8.84 -10.90 6.00
N PRO A 260 -9.69 -11.29 5.02
CA PRO A 260 -10.89 -12.07 5.31
C PRO A 260 -10.52 -13.49 5.78
N GLU A 261 -11.43 -14.17 6.47
CA GLU A 261 -11.17 -15.54 6.94
C GLU A 261 -11.20 -16.57 5.80
N GLN A 262 -12.03 -16.33 4.78
CA GLN A 262 -12.20 -17.24 3.65
C GLN A 262 -11.29 -16.86 2.48
N VAL A 263 -10.63 -17.85 1.89
CA VAL A 263 -9.68 -17.68 0.78
C VAL A 263 -10.37 -17.13 -0.48
N ASP A 264 -11.61 -17.50 -0.73
CA ASP A 264 -12.37 -17.01 -1.89
C ASP A 264 -12.65 -15.50 -1.79
N LEU A 265 -12.92 -15.00 -0.58
CA LEU A 265 -13.10 -13.57 -0.34
C LEU A 265 -11.77 -12.81 -0.48
N PHE A 266 -10.66 -13.43 -0.04
CA PHE A 266 -9.33 -12.88 -0.27
C PHE A 266 -9.02 -12.81 -1.77
N ALA A 267 -9.24 -13.89 -2.51
CA ALA A 267 -9.02 -13.97 -3.95
C ALA A 267 -9.86 -12.92 -4.71
N ALA A 268 -11.16 -12.83 -4.41
CA ALA A 268 -12.02 -11.81 -5.00
C ALA A 268 -11.56 -10.38 -4.66
N GLY A 269 -11.15 -10.15 -3.40
CA GLY A 269 -10.69 -8.86 -2.94
C GLY A 269 -9.36 -8.44 -3.56
N ILE A 270 -8.38 -9.35 -3.66
CA ILE A 270 -7.07 -9.05 -4.25
C ILE A 270 -7.19 -8.88 -5.77
N LEU A 271 -8.07 -9.62 -6.45
CA LEU A 271 -8.35 -9.42 -7.88
C LEU A 271 -9.16 -8.16 -8.17
N THR A 272 -9.92 -7.66 -7.19
CA THR A 272 -10.52 -6.33 -7.28
C THR A 272 -9.44 -5.25 -7.25
N LEU A 273 -8.40 -5.43 -6.42
CA LEU A 273 -7.28 -4.50 -6.29
C LEU A 273 -6.33 -4.58 -7.51
N PHE A 274 -5.88 -5.79 -7.85
CA PHE A 274 -4.97 -6.09 -8.95
C PHE A 274 -5.58 -7.17 -9.85
N PRO A 275 -6.20 -6.79 -10.98
CA PRO A 275 -6.98 -7.73 -11.80
C PRO A 275 -6.15 -8.76 -12.56
N ILE A 276 -4.85 -8.50 -12.75
CA ILE A 276 -3.95 -9.39 -13.49
C ILE A 276 -2.72 -9.63 -12.61
N LEU A 277 -2.58 -10.85 -12.10
CA LEU A 277 -1.49 -11.30 -11.25
C LEU A 277 -0.74 -12.44 -11.93
N LEU A 278 0.58 -12.33 -12.00
CA LEU A 278 1.46 -13.32 -12.64
C LEU A 278 2.51 -13.77 -11.63
N ASP A 279 2.36 -14.99 -11.10
CA ASP A 279 3.36 -15.61 -10.25
C ASP A 279 4.36 -16.39 -11.10
N THR A 280 5.58 -15.87 -11.18
CA THR A 280 6.65 -16.43 -12.01
C THR A 280 7.05 -17.84 -11.59
N LYS A 281 7.02 -18.16 -10.29
CA LYS A 281 7.30 -19.52 -9.80
C LYS A 281 6.24 -20.48 -10.30
N TYR A 282 4.97 -20.08 -10.22
CA TYR A 282 3.87 -20.89 -10.74
C TYR A 282 3.97 -21.07 -12.26
N ILE A 283 4.31 -20.02 -13.01
CA ILE A 283 4.51 -20.08 -14.45
C ILE A 283 5.61 -21.08 -14.82
N CYS A 284 6.78 -21.02 -14.16
CA CYS A 284 7.87 -21.96 -14.40
C CYS A 284 7.46 -23.40 -14.08
N MET A 285 6.80 -23.63 -12.94
CA MET A 285 6.32 -24.96 -12.56
C MET A 285 5.26 -25.53 -13.52
N ALA A 286 4.39 -24.68 -14.07
CA ALA A 286 3.37 -25.08 -15.03
C ALA A 286 3.94 -25.32 -16.44
N ASN A 287 5.15 -24.81 -16.72
CA ASN A 287 5.83 -24.92 -18.00
C ASN A 287 7.25 -25.46 -17.80
N PRO A 288 7.45 -26.76 -17.54
CA PRO A 288 8.77 -27.31 -17.18
C PRO A 288 9.86 -27.09 -18.24
N ASP A 289 9.49 -26.89 -19.51
CA ASP A 289 10.43 -26.54 -20.58
C ASP A 289 11.13 -25.19 -20.34
N ILE A 290 10.47 -24.30 -19.61
CA ILE A 290 11.03 -23.03 -19.12
C ILE A 290 12.05 -23.31 -18.00
N GLU A 291 11.76 -24.25 -17.09
CA GLU A 291 12.62 -24.66 -15.97
C GLU A 291 13.88 -25.43 -16.45
N MET A 292 13.81 -26.20 -17.54
CA MET A 292 14.97 -26.89 -18.13
C MET A 292 16.06 -25.93 -18.65
N ALA A 293 15.71 -24.67 -18.91
CA ALA A 293 16.67 -23.62 -19.28
C ALA A 293 17.50 -23.12 -18.08
N GLU A 294 16.97 -23.23 -16.85
CA GLU A 294 17.68 -22.90 -15.61
C GLU A 294 18.63 -24.04 -15.16
N GLY A 295 18.30 -25.30 -15.50
CA GLY A 295 19.03 -26.50 -15.06
C GLY A 295 20.09 -27.06 -16.03
N ARG A 296 20.08 -26.67 -17.31
CA ARG A 296 21.17 -26.99 -18.26
C ARG A 296 22.07 -25.78 -18.39
N SER A 297 23.26 -25.87 -17.80
CA SER A 297 24.41 -25.06 -18.18
C SER A 297 24.46 -24.92 -19.71
N ILE A 298 24.26 -23.70 -20.20
CA ILE A 298 24.46 -23.30 -21.59
C ILE A 298 25.96 -23.39 -21.97
N PHE A 299 26.84 -23.80 -21.05
CA PHE A 299 28.23 -24.15 -21.36
C PHE A 299 28.37 -25.61 -21.81
N ARG A 300 27.98 -25.89 -23.06
CA ARG A 300 28.78 -26.79 -23.92
C ARG A 300 28.84 -26.23 -25.33
N HIS A 301 30.07 -25.93 -25.74
CA HIS A 301 30.46 -25.64 -27.11
C HIS A 301 29.97 -26.74 -28.06
N SER A 302 29.11 -26.36 -29.00
CA SER A 302 29.07 -26.96 -30.34
C SER A 302 28.43 -25.98 -31.32
N SER A 303 29.30 -25.19 -31.96
CA SER A 303 29.18 -24.62 -33.30
C SER A 303 27.80 -24.14 -33.78
N ALA A 304 27.37 -22.98 -33.28
CA ALA A 304 26.65 -21.96 -34.05
C ALA A 304 26.92 -20.59 -33.41
N PRO A 305 27.06 -19.50 -34.17
CA PRO A 305 27.54 -18.23 -33.63
C PRO A 305 26.39 -17.48 -32.95
N THR A 306 26.61 -16.99 -31.71
CA THR A 306 26.01 -15.81 -31.03
C THR A 306 25.55 -16.07 -29.59
N LEU A 307 25.60 -14.99 -28.78
CA LEU A 307 25.05 -14.82 -27.42
C LEU A 307 25.89 -15.05 -26.12
N PRO A 308 27.17 -15.48 -26.09
CA PRO A 308 27.83 -15.69 -24.79
C PRO A 308 28.20 -14.41 -24.00
N SER A 309 28.57 -13.32 -24.69
CA SER A 309 29.22 -12.17 -24.02
C SER A 309 28.27 -11.22 -23.28
N MET A 310 26.96 -11.28 -23.58
CA MET A 310 25.97 -10.45 -22.90
C MET A 310 25.57 -11.10 -21.56
N LEU A 311 25.25 -12.39 -21.57
CA LEU A 311 24.84 -13.15 -20.38
C LEU A 311 25.98 -13.31 -19.35
N GLU A 312 27.23 -13.49 -19.77
CA GLU A 312 28.39 -13.53 -18.85
C GLU A 312 28.58 -12.23 -18.04
N ARG A 313 28.14 -11.07 -18.56
CA ARG A 313 28.18 -9.80 -17.83
C ARG A 313 27.07 -9.66 -16.80
N TYR A 314 25.90 -10.26 -17.05
CA TYR A 314 24.76 -10.25 -16.12
C TYR A 314 24.94 -11.31 -15.02
N VAL A 315 25.41 -12.51 -15.37
CA VAL A 315 25.63 -13.62 -14.42
C VAL A 315 26.72 -13.30 -13.39
N ASN A 316 27.80 -12.61 -13.79
CA ASN A 316 28.85 -12.21 -12.84
C ASN A 316 28.44 -11.05 -11.92
N ARG A 317 27.29 -10.40 -12.15
CA ARG A 317 26.66 -9.44 -11.21
C ARG A 317 25.60 -10.08 -10.31
N LEU A 318 25.16 -11.31 -10.59
CA LEU A 318 24.10 -12.02 -9.84
C LEU A 318 24.44 -12.23 -8.35
N TYR A 319 25.72 -12.23 -7.98
CA TYR A 319 26.15 -12.54 -6.61
C TYR A 319 26.21 -11.34 -5.66
N PHE A 320 25.81 -10.13 -6.07
CA PHE A 320 26.16 -8.93 -5.32
C PHE A 320 25.09 -7.82 -5.23
N VAL A 321 23.79 -8.06 -5.04
CA VAL A 321 22.89 -6.91 -4.71
C VAL A 321 21.75 -7.21 -3.72
N LYS A 322 21.43 -6.19 -2.88
CA LYS A 322 21.19 -6.25 -1.42
C LYS A 322 19.87 -5.58 -0.94
N SER A 323 18.82 -5.53 -1.77
CA SER A 323 17.50 -4.92 -1.41
C SER A 323 16.36 -5.48 -2.26
N ALA A 324 15.12 -5.51 -1.75
CA ALA A 324 13.92 -6.07 -2.41
C ALA A 324 13.76 -5.71 -3.90
N SER A 325 13.97 -4.45 -4.30
CA SER A 325 13.83 -4.05 -5.72
C SER A 325 14.85 -4.66 -6.70
N MET A 326 16.01 -5.13 -6.24
CA MET A 326 17.03 -5.71 -7.13
C MET A 326 16.90 -7.22 -7.29
N THR A 327 16.31 -7.91 -6.31
CA THR A 327 15.81 -9.28 -6.45
C THR A 327 14.69 -9.32 -7.50
N CYS A 328 13.78 -8.35 -7.40
CA CYS A 328 12.73 -8.04 -8.36
C CYS A 328 13.27 -7.82 -9.79
N TYR A 329 14.32 -7.02 -10.01
CA TYR A 329 14.87 -6.80 -11.36
C TYR A 329 15.45 -8.06 -12.04
N ASN A 330 16.26 -8.85 -11.33
CA ASN A 330 17.00 -9.97 -11.94
C ASN A 330 16.14 -11.23 -12.15
N LEU A 331 15.24 -11.53 -11.21
CA LEU A 331 14.34 -12.68 -11.32
C LEU A 331 13.22 -12.42 -12.33
N MET A 332 12.80 -11.15 -12.45
CA MET A 332 11.75 -10.78 -13.39
C MET A 332 12.23 -10.46 -14.79
N ALA A 333 13.48 -10.04 -15.00
CA ALA A 333 14.06 -10.00 -16.33
C ALA A 333 14.05 -11.40 -16.98
N LEU A 334 14.35 -12.44 -16.18
CA LEU A 334 14.26 -13.83 -16.61
C LEU A 334 12.81 -14.26 -16.87
N ALA A 335 11.89 -13.96 -15.93
CA ALA A 335 10.48 -14.31 -16.10
C ALA A 335 9.79 -13.58 -17.26
N LEU A 336 10.21 -12.35 -17.56
CA LEU A 336 9.70 -11.55 -18.66
C LEU A 336 10.23 -12.06 -20.01
N GLU A 337 11.51 -12.43 -20.08
CA GLU A 337 12.08 -13.06 -21.28
C GLU A 337 11.36 -14.40 -21.57
N LEU A 338 11.02 -15.15 -20.52
CA LEU A 338 10.25 -16.39 -20.63
C LEU A 338 8.78 -16.14 -21.01
N PHE A 339 8.15 -15.07 -20.50
CA PHE A 339 6.78 -14.67 -20.83
C PHE A 339 6.65 -14.14 -22.26
N CYS A 340 7.56 -13.28 -22.73
CA CYS A 340 7.61 -12.80 -24.11
C CYS A 340 7.85 -13.96 -25.09
N ARG A 341 8.76 -14.89 -24.77
CA ARG A 341 8.99 -16.11 -25.57
C ARG A 341 7.78 -17.05 -25.59
N ALA A 342 7.05 -17.21 -24.48
CA ALA A 342 5.86 -18.05 -24.41
C ALA A 342 4.66 -17.46 -25.18
N LEU A 343 4.61 -16.14 -25.37
CA LEU A 343 3.56 -15.45 -26.12
C LEU A 343 3.91 -15.12 -27.58
N ASN A 344 5.10 -15.52 -28.08
CA ASN A 344 5.63 -15.12 -29.40
C ASN A 344 5.62 -13.60 -29.62
N LEU A 345 5.96 -12.83 -28.58
CA LEU A 345 6.11 -11.36 -28.65
C LEU A 345 7.58 -10.96 -28.75
#